data_AF-A0A1A6GH52-F1
#
_entry.id   AF-A0A1A6GH52-F1
#
_cell.length_a   1.000
_cell.length_b   1.000
_cell.length_c   1.000
_cell.angle_alpha   90.00
_cell.angle_beta   90.00
_cell.angle_gamma   90.00
#
_symmetry.space_group_name_H-M   'P 1'
#
loop_
_entity.id
_entity.type
_entity.pdbx_description
1 polymer ?
#
loop_
_entity_poly.entity_id
_entity_poly.type
_entity_poly.pdbx_seq_one_letter_code
_entity_poly.pdbx_strand_id
1 'polypeptide(L)' 'MSAMAAVRSVSVAIDASQDAFQFYSRGIYYDAKCSSKDRDHAVLAISCGFKGTGSDGKIYWLVKN' A
#
# COMPACT_ATOMS: atom_id res chain seq x y z
N MET A 1 13.34 -6.77 7.34
CA MET A 1 12.30 -7.10 6.34
C MET A 1 12.69 -8.37 5.61
N SER A 2 12.06 -9.52 5.89
CA SER A 2 12.15 -10.68 4.99
C SER A 2 10.88 -11.51 5.13
N ALA A 3 10.02 -11.42 4.12
CA ALA A 3 8.88 -12.31 3.92
C ALA A 3 8.39 -12.29 2.46
N MET A 4 8.58 -11.21 1.71
CA MET A 4 8.05 -11.12 0.33
C MET A 4 9.00 -11.60 -0.76
N ALA A 5 10.26 -11.92 -0.46
CA ALA A 5 11.15 -12.52 -1.47
C ALA A 5 10.77 -13.97 -1.80
N ALA A 6 9.99 -14.65 -0.93
CA ALA A 6 9.57 -16.04 -1.11
C ALA A 6 8.03 -16.22 -1.17
N VAL A 7 7.24 -15.19 -0.88
CA VAL A 7 5.77 -15.27 -0.83
C VAL A 7 5.18 -14.53 -2.03
N ARG A 8 4.40 -15.23 -2.87
CA ARG A 8 3.85 -14.73 -4.14
C ARG A 8 2.90 -13.54 -3.98
N SER A 9 2.17 -13.51 -2.87
CA SER A 9 1.27 -12.43 -2.48
C SER A 9 0.78 -12.69 -1.06
N VAL A 10 0.51 -11.63 -0.29
CA VAL A 10 0.08 -11.72 1.10
C VAL A 10 -1.26 -11.00 1.26
N SER A 11 -2.27 -11.67 1.80
CA SER A 11 -3.52 -11.02 2.17
C SER A 11 -3.27 -10.06 3.33
N VAL A 12 -3.69 -8.81 3.19
CA VAL A 12 -3.51 -7.74 4.18
C VAL A 12 -4.80 -6.96 4.36
N ALA A 13 -4.94 -6.25 5.47
CA ALA A 13 -6.02 -5.31 5.69
C ALA A 13 -5.47 -3.87 5.77
N ILE A 14 -6.23 -2.91 5.24
CA ILE A 14 -5.92 -1.49 5.19
C ILE A 14 -7.10 -0.66 5.70
N ASP A 15 -6.84 0.60 6.03
CA ASP A 15 -7.87 1.63 6.16
C ASP A 15 -8.17 2.20 4.77
N ALA A 16 -9.35 1.92 4.24
CA ALA A 16 -9.85 2.38 2.96
C ALA A 16 -11.03 3.37 3.11
N SER A 17 -11.28 3.86 4.33
CA SER A 17 -12.45 4.69 4.66
C SER A 17 -12.43 6.08 4.01
N GLN A 18 -11.25 6.57 3.65
CA GLN A 18 -11.09 7.93 3.13
C GLN A 18 -11.59 8.05 1.68
N ASP A 19 -12.33 9.13 1.38
CA ASP A 19 -12.80 9.44 0.02
C ASP A 19 -11.65 9.48 -1.00
N ALA A 20 -10.47 9.92 -0.56
CA ALA A 20 -9.26 9.94 -1.39
C ALA A 20 -8.87 8.54 -1.90
N PHE A 21 -9.15 7.48 -1.14
CA PHE A 21 -8.92 6.11 -1.58
C PHE A 21 -10.04 5.63 -2.52
N GLN A 22 -11.30 5.96 -2.24
CA GLN A 22 -12.45 5.55 -3.05
C GLN A 22 -12.36 6.09 -4.50
N PHE A 23 -11.89 7.33 -4.65
CA PHE A 23 -11.72 7.97 -5.96
C PHE A 23 -10.26 7.94 -6.46
N TYR A 24 -9.40 7.15 -5.82
CA TYR A 24 -8.02 7.00 -6.25
C TYR A 24 -7.95 6.40 -7.65
N SER A 25 -7.04 6.92 -8.49
CA SER A 25 -6.88 6.45 -9.88
C SER A 25 -5.45 6.13 -10.28
N ARG A 26 -4.45 6.88 -9.81
CA ARG A 26 -3.03 6.68 -10.17
C ARG A 26 -2.09 7.31 -9.15
N GLY A 27 -0.84 6.83 -9.12
CA GLY A 27 0.23 7.39 -8.29
C GLY A 27 0.73 6.44 -7.20
N ILE A 28 1.30 6.99 -6.13
CA ILE A 28 1.52 6.28 -4.87
C ILE A 28 0.52 6.87 -3.90
N TYR A 29 -0.42 6.07 -3.42
CA TYR A 29 -1.41 6.51 -2.45
C TYR A 29 -0.75 6.78 -1.09
N TYR A 30 -1.06 7.92 -0.48
CA TYR A 30 -0.66 8.30 0.86
C TYR A 30 -1.72 9.23 1.44
N ASP A 31 -2.17 8.94 2.66
CA ASP A 31 -3.08 9.79 3.41
C ASP A 31 -2.59 9.88 4.86
N ALA A 32 -2.44 11.11 5.37
CA ALA A 32 -2.00 11.37 6.74
C ALA A 32 -3.06 10.98 7.80
N LYS A 33 -4.32 10.83 7.40
CA LYS A 33 -5.45 10.40 8.25
C LYS A 33 -5.64 8.88 8.29
N CYS A 34 -4.88 8.13 7.48
CA CYS A 34 -4.94 6.67 7.42
C CYS A 34 -4.57 6.05 8.78
N SER A 35 -5.44 5.20 9.33
CA SER A 35 -5.22 4.50 10.60
C SER A 35 -4.35 3.24 10.41
N SER A 36 -3.36 3.08 11.28
CA SER A 36 -2.56 1.84 11.35
C SER A 36 -3.18 0.78 12.26
N LYS A 37 -4.35 1.06 12.86
CA LYS A 37 -5.06 0.17 13.79
C LYS A 37 -6.45 -0.21 13.25
N ASP A 38 -7.20 0.77 12.76
CA ASP A 38 -8.58 0.61 12.32
C ASP A 38 -8.58 0.28 10.82
N ARG A 39 -8.49 -1.01 10.51
CA ARG A 39 -8.53 -1.52 9.13
C ARG A 39 -9.92 -2.04 8.84
N ASP A 40 -10.50 -1.59 7.73
CA ASP A 40 -11.87 -1.89 7.34
C ASP A 40 -11.97 -2.64 6.01
N HIS A 41 -10.84 -2.78 5.29
CA HIS A 41 -10.85 -3.37 3.95
C HIS A 41 -9.71 -4.37 3.72
N ALA A 42 -10.04 -5.52 3.14
CA ALA A 42 -9.08 -6.60 2.85
C ALA A 42 -8.62 -6.53 1.39
N VAL A 43 -7.31 -6.60 1.18
CA VAL A 43 -6.66 -6.50 -0.14
C VAL A 43 -5.48 -7.47 -0.23
N LEU A 44 -4.89 -7.59 -1.42
CA LEU A 44 -3.77 -8.49 -1.68
C LEU A 44 -2.49 -7.70 -1.99
N ALA A 45 -1.50 -7.75 -1.11
CA ALA A 45 -0.17 -7.20 -1.37
C ALA A 45 0.62 -8.15 -2.28
N ILE A 46 1.03 -7.67 -3.45
CA ILE A 46 1.72 -8.48 -4.48
C ILE A 46 3.24 -8.33 -4.36
N SER A 47 3.72 -7.08 -4.30
CA SER A 47 5.16 -6.78 -4.27
C SER A 47 5.45 -5.42 -3.67
N CYS A 48 6.70 -5.18 -3.26
CA CYS A 48 7.20 -3.82 -3.01
C CYS A 48 7.94 -3.29 -4.22
N GLY A 49 7.92 -1.97 -4.37
CA GLY A 49 8.70 -1.24 -5.35
C GLY A 49 9.28 0.04 -4.77
N PHE A 50 10.10 0.71 -5.57
CA PHE A 50 10.71 1.99 -5.25
C PHE A 50 10.51 2.95 -6.42
N LYS A 51 10.21 4.22 -6.13
CA LYS A 51 10.07 5.28 -7.14
C LYS A 51 10.80 6.54 -6.68
N GLY A 52 11.67 7.07 -7.53
CA GLY A 52 12.49 8.26 -7.25
C GLY A 52 13.99 7.97 -7.39
N THR A 53 14.84 8.93 -7.04
CA THR A 53 16.31 8.82 -7.16
C THR A 53 17.00 9.45 -5.97
N GLY A 54 17.76 8.65 -5.20
CA GLY A 54 18.45 9.15 -4.01
C GLY A 54 17.51 9.26 -2.81
N SER A 55 17.61 10.36 -2.05
CA SER A 55 16.94 10.53 -0.76
C SER A 55 15.44 10.89 -0.84
N ASP A 56 14.93 11.24 -2.02
CA ASP A 56 13.52 11.57 -2.26
C ASP A 56 12.65 10.33 -2.56
N GLY A 57 13.31 9.18 -2.69
CA GLY A 57 12.70 7.95 -3.13
C GLY A 57 11.64 7.42 -2.17
N LYS A 58 10.51 6.99 -2.74
CA LYS A 58 9.40 6.42 -1.99
C LYS A 58 9.31 4.92 -2.24
N ILE A 59 9.26 4.16 -1.16
CA ILE A 59 8.89 2.74 -1.19
C ILE A 59 7.37 2.67 -1.27
N TYR A 60 6.86 1.82 -2.14
CA TYR A 60 5.42 1.59 -2.29
C TYR A 60 5.11 0.10 -2.35
N TRP A 61 3.87 -0.23 -2.06
CA TRP A 61 3.32 -1.57 -2.23
C TRP A 61 2.44 -1.59 -3.48
N LEU A 62 2.65 -2.59 -4.33
CA LEU A 62 1.70 -2.93 -5.38
C LEU A 62 0.62 -3.80 -4.76
N VAL A 63 -0.60 -3.29 -4.75
CA VAL A 63 -1.76 -3.92 -4.10
C VAL A 63 -2.82 -4.20 -5.15
N LYS A 64 -3.38 -5.41 -5.12
CA LYS A 64 -4.60 -5.75 -5.84
C LYS A 64 -5.78 -5.55 -4.89
N ASN A 65 -6.63 -4.58 -5.25
CA ASN A 65 -7.95 -4.39 -4.68
C ASN A 65 -8.94 -5.34 -5.33
#